data_AF-A0A6J6WRX5-F1
#
_entry.id   AF-A0A6J6WRX5-F1
#
_cell.length_a   1.000
_cell.length_b   1.000
_cell.length_c   1.000
_cell.angle_alpha   90.00
_cell.angle_beta   90.00
_cell.angle_gamma   90.00
#
_symmetry.space_group_name_H-M   'P 1'
#
loop_
_entity.id
_entity.type
_entity.pdbx_description
1 polymer ?
#
loop_
_entity_poly.entity_id
_entity_poly.type
_entity_poly.pdbx_seq_one_letter_code
_entity_poly.pdbx_strand_id
1 'polypeptide(L)'
;MSVETHAHHEHPDVVGSRNRLGVILLLVADIAFALSMMFVYFYLRGQNVNDMWLPKATTDHPAITPLSSSPGWTVTAIAAFGLLAHFYALKGVQAGNQIQLKLGSLVAFVVSVVAIAYQFNTIATAPFTFSDGAYVSCFYLFTILNFVHLALTVFISLGNWNRARLGLYINDHWHVDIVRIWWVWMTVSSLLGAFALSYP
;
A
#
# COMPACT_ATOMS: atom_id res chain seq x y z
N MET A 1 -2.16 -46.95 27.74
CA MET A 1 -1.27 -45.84 27.37
C MET A 1 -2.08 -44.82 26.60
N SER A 2 -2.59 -43.79 27.28
CA SER A 2 -3.17 -42.62 26.61
C SER A 2 -2.01 -41.76 26.12
N VAL A 3 -1.93 -41.54 24.81
CA VAL A 3 -1.01 -40.55 24.24
C VAL A 3 -1.55 -39.18 24.65
N GLU A 4 -1.04 -38.63 25.75
CA GLU A 4 -1.19 -37.22 26.05
C GLU A 4 -0.51 -36.44 24.92
N THR A 5 -1.31 -35.98 23.97
CA THR A 5 -0.89 -34.97 23.03
C THR A 5 -0.74 -33.68 23.83
N HIS A 6 0.47 -33.41 24.30
CA HIS A 6 0.84 -32.08 24.76
C HIS A 6 0.68 -31.12 23.58
N ALA A 7 -0.51 -30.55 23.43
CA ALA A 7 -0.74 -29.42 22.55
C ALA A 7 0.14 -28.28 23.09
N HIS A 8 1.29 -28.06 22.44
CA HIS A 8 2.17 -26.93 22.72
C HIS A 8 1.42 -25.64 22.37
N HIS A 9 0.68 -25.11 23.33
CA HIS A 9 0.10 -23.78 23.25
C HIS A 9 1.24 -22.77 23.49
N GLU A 10 1.90 -22.36 22.40
CA GLU A 10 2.87 -21.25 22.45
C GLU A 10 2.18 -19.99 22.97
N HIS A 11 2.85 -19.24 23.84
CA HIS A 11 2.32 -17.98 24.38
C HIS A 11 2.02 -17.01 23.22
N PRO A 12 0.86 -16.32 23.22
CA PRO A 12 0.46 -15.45 22.11
C PRO A 12 1.51 -14.39 21.74
N ASP A 13 2.28 -13.91 22.70
CA ASP A 13 3.39 -12.97 22.45
C ASP A 13 4.54 -13.57 21.63
N VAL A 14 4.84 -14.86 21.81
CA VAL A 14 5.89 -15.56 21.04
C VAL A 14 5.45 -15.71 19.60
N VAL A 15 4.19 -16.10 19.39
CA VAL A 15 3.56 -16.20 18.07
C VAL A 15 3.50 -14.82 17.40
N GLY A 16 3.10 -13.79 18.14
CA GLY A 16 3.03 -12.41 17.67
C GLY A 16 4.40 -11.87 17.26
N SER A 17 5.45 -12.13 18.05
CA SER A 17 6.83 -11.74 17.72
C SER A 17 7.32 -12.37 16.42
N ARG A 18 7.14 -13.69 16.25
CA ARG A 18 7.53 -14.42 15.03
C ARG A 18 6.79 -13.90 13.80
N ASN A 19 5.48 -13.72 13.91
CA ASN A 19 4.65 -13.22 12.80
C ASN A 19 5.01 -11.78 12.44
N ARG A 20 5.29 -10.93 13.43
CA ARG A 20 5.75 -9.56 13.20
C ARG A 20 7.08 -9.54 12.46
N LEU A 21 8.03 -10.40 12.84
CA LEU A 21 9.31 -10.52 12.13
C LEU A 21 9.11 -10.94 10.68
N GLY A 22 8.27 -11.95 10.42
CA GLY A 22 7.95 -12.39 9.06
C GLY A 22 7.36 -11.27 8.19
N VAL A 23 6.43 -10.49 8.75
CA VAL A 23 5.87 -9.32 8.06
C VAL A 23 6.94 -8.27 7.79
N ILE A 24 7.79 -7.94 8.78
CA ILE A 24 8.89 -6.98 8.59
C ILE A 24 9.83 -7.42 7.46
N LEU A 25 10.22 -8.69 7.40
CA LEU A 25 11.12 -9.19 6.35
C LEU A 25 10.49 -9.09 4.95
N LEU A 26 9.19 -9.41 4.83
CA LEU A 26 8.44 -9.23 3.59
C LEU A 26 8.43 -7.75 3.18
N LEU A 27 8.17 -6.85 4.12
CA LEU A 27 8.21 -5.41 3.89
C LEU A 27 9.60 -4.91 3.47
N VAL A 28 10.67 -5.44 4.06
CA VAL A 28 12.04 -5.06 3.68
C VAL A 28 12.32 -5.44 2.23
N ALA A 29 11.89 -6.63 1.79
CA ALA A 29 12.00 -7.03 0.39
C ALA A 29 11.21 -6.10 -0.53
N ASP A 30 10.00 -5.71 -0.13
CA ASP A 30 9.15 -4.81 -0.91
C ASP A 30 9.69 -3.35 -0.94
N ILE A 31 10.31 -2.88 0.16
CA ILE A 31 11.03 -1.60 0.18
C ILE A 31 12.19 -1.60 -0.81
N ALA A 32 12.99 -2.67 -0.84
CA ALA A 32 14.08 -2.80 -1.80
C ALA A 32 13.54 -2.79 -3.25
N PHE A 33 12.42 -3.46 -3.49
CA PHE A 33 11.73 -3.42 -4.78
C PHE A 33 11.27 -1.99 -5.12
N ALA A 34 10.60 -1.29 -4.20
CA ALA A 34 10.19 0.11 -4.34
C ALA A 34 11.34 1.04 -4.74
N LEU A 35 12.45 0.97 -4.00
CA LEU A 35 13.64 1.79 -4.23
C LEU A 35 14.33 1.46 -5.55
N SER A 36 14.34 0.18 -5.96
CA SER A 36 14.91 -0.21 -7.25
C SER A 36 14.12 0.36 -8.43
N MET A 37 12.78 0.43 -8.35
CA MET A 37 11.99 1.09 -9.40
C MET A 37 12.21 2.60 -9.42
N MET A 38 12.35 3.25 -8.26
CA MET A 38 12.73 4.67 -8.21
C MET A 38 14.07 4.91 -8.88
N PHE A 39 15.05 4.05 -8.59
CA PHE A 39 16.34 4.10 -9.26
C PHE A 39 16.18 3.95 -10.78
N VAL A 40 15.45 2.95 -11.26
CA VAL A 40 15.21 2.73 -12.71
C VAL A 40 14.55 3.95 -13.35
N TYR A 41 13.54 4.55 -12.71
CA TYR A 41 12.86 5.75 -13.20
C TYR A 41 13.84 6.91 -13.39
N PHE A 42 14.58 7.27 -12.34
CA PHE A 42 15.52 8.40 -12.40
C PHE A 42 16.72 8.10 -13.29
N TYR A 43 17.15 6.84 -13.38
CA TYR A 43 18.22 6.41 -14.27
C TYR A 43 17.81 6.59 -15.74
N LEU A 44 16.66 6.04 -16.15
CA LEU A 44 16.19 6.14 -17.53
C LEU A 44 15.88 7.60 -17.92
N ARG A 45 15.28 8.36 -17.00
CA ARG A 45 15.08 9.80 -17.17
C ARG A 45 16.39 10.55 -17.32
N GLY A 46 17.39 10.23 -16.49
CA GLY A 46 18.69 10.88 -16.52
C GLY A 46 19.50 10.56 -17.77
N GLN A 47 19.34 9.36 -18.34
CA GLN A 47 19.96 8.99 -19.61
C GLN A 47 19.30 9.70 -20.79
N ASN A 48 17.96 9.80 -20.80
CA ASN A 48 17.15 10.42 -21.86
C ASN A 48 17.74 10.21 -23.27
N VAL A 49 18.06 8.95 -23.59
CA VAL A 49 18.79 8.62 -24.83
C VAL A 49 17.94 9.07 -26.02
N ASN A 50 18.56 9.83 -26.92
CA ASN A 50 17.91 10.41 -28.11
C ASN A 50 16.67 11.27 -27.81
N ASP A 51 16.58 11.88 -26.62
CA ASP A 51 15.41 12.66 -26.19
C ASP A 51 14.10 11.86 -26.17
N MET A 52 14.18 10.55 -25.92
CA MET A 52 13.05 9.61 -25.96
C MET A 52 12.39 9.35 -24.60
N TRP A 53 12.75 10.08 -23.54
CA TRP A 53 12.05 9.94 -22.26
C TRP A 53 10.58 10.39 -22.35
N LEU A 54 10.34 11.51 -23.04
CA LEU A 54 9.02 12.01 -23.41
C LEU A 54 9.00 12.24 -24.93
N PRO A 55 8.75 11.18 -25.73
CA PRO A 55 8.82 11.26 -27.19
C PRO A 55 7.90 12.32 -27.78
N LYS A 56 8.42 13.08 -28.74
CA LYS A 56 7.63 14.02 -29.55
C LYS A 56 6.69 13.25 -30.48
N ALA A 57 5.61 13.92 -30.91
CA ALA A 57 4.68 13.34 -31.87
C ALA A 57 5.41 12.94 -33.16
N THR A 58 5.12 11.74 -33.65
CA THR A 58 5.50 11.26 -34.97
C THR A 58 4.24 11.13 -35.85
N THR A 59 4.42 10.74 -37.11
CA THR A 59 3.28 10.45 -38.01
C THR A 59 2.37 9.36 -37.49
N ASP A 60 2.90 8.43 -36.70
CA ASP A 60 2.20 7.22 -36.26
C ASP A 60 1.82 7.24 -34.77
N HIS A 61 2.46 8.09 -33.96
CA HIS A 61 2.24 8.16 -32.52
C HIS A 61 2.08 9.59 -32.00
N PRO A 62 1.07 9.87 -31.14
CA PRO A 62 0.94 11.17 -30.50
C PRO A 62 2.11 11.45 -29.54
N ALA A 63 2.37 12.72 -29.25
CA ALA A 63 3.39 13.10 -28.28
C ALA A 63 3.03 12.60 -26.88
N ILE A 64 4.01 12.06 -26.16
CA ILE A 64 3.82 11.67 -24.77
C ILE A 64 4.07 12.89 -23.90
N THR A 65 2.98 13.39 -23.29
CA THR A 65 3.05 14.45 -22.29
C THR A 65 3.01 13.86 -20.89
N PRO A 66 3.77 14.42 -19.94
CA PRO A 66 3.74 13.90 -18.58
C PRO A 66 2.38 14.16 -17.94
N LEU A 67 1.89 13.15 -17.22
CA LEU A 67 0.67 13.30 -16.44
C LEU A 67 0.95 14.09 -15.16
N SER A 68 -0.07 14.82 -14.70
CA SER A 68 -0.02 15.45 -13.38
C SER A 68 0.22 14.39 -12.30
N SER A 69 1.08 14.71 -11.33
CA SER A 69 1.27 13.87 -10.14
C SER A 69 0.16 14.02 -9.10
N SER A 70 -0.80 14.93 -9.32
CA SER A 70 -1.91 15.20 -8.40
C SER A 70 -2.72 13.94 -8.02
N PRO A 71 -3.05 13.02 -8.95
CA PRO A 71 -3.74 11.79 -8.58
C PRO A 71 -2.91 10.91 -7.63
N GLY A 72 -1.59 10.83 -7.83
CA GLY A 72 -0.69 10.12 -6.93
C GLY A 72 -0.72 10.71 -5.51
N TRP A 73 -0.57 12.03 -5.39
CA TRP A 73 -0.66 12.74 -4.10
C TRP A 73 -2.03 12.58 -3.43
N THR A 74 -3.11 12.58 -4.22
CA THR A 74 -4.47 12.37 -3.71
C THR A 74 -4.60 10.97 -3.10
N VAL A 75 -4.13 9.94 -3.80
CA VAL A 75 -4.12 8.56 -3.28
C VAL A 75 -3.26 8.46 -2.02
N THR A 76 -2.09 9.11 -1.98
CA THR A 76 -1.24 9.16 -0.78
C THR A 76 -1.96 9.82 0.40
N ALA A 77 -2.66 10.92 0.18
CA ALA A 77 -3.42 11.61 1.22
C ALA A 77 -4.56 10.73 1.76
N ILE A 78 -5.27 10.01 0.89
CA ILE A 78 -6.31 9.05 1.29
C ILE A 78 -5.69 7.91 2.11
N ALA A 79 -4.55 7.35 1.67
CA ALA A 79 -3.84 6.30 2.41
C ALA A 79 -3.36 6.79 3.80
N ALA A 80 -2.81 8.01 3.88
CA ALA A 80 -2.41 8.63 5.14
C ALA A 80 -3.60 8.85 6.09
N PHE A 81 -4.76 9.24 5.57
CA PHE A 81 -5.99 9.32 6.35
C PHE A 81 -6.43 7.94 6.87
N GLY A 82 -6.30 6.89 6.06
CA GLY A 82 -6.54 5.51 6.48
C GLY A 82 -5.59 5.05 7.60
N LEU A 83 -4.32 5.44 7.53
CA LEU A 83 -3.34 5.21 8.60
C LEU A 83 -3.74 5.91 9.90
N LEU A 84 -4.20 7.16 9.84
CA LEU A 84 -4.69 7.89 11.02
C LEU A 84 -5.93 7.21 11.64
N ALA A 85 -6.87 6.73 10.82
CA ALA A 85 -8.02 5.97 11.27
C ALA A 85 -7.59 4.64 11.93
N HIS A 86 -6.58 3.96 11.40
CA HIS A 86 -6.01 2.76 12.01
C HIS A 86 -5.33 3.06 13.35
N PHE A 87 -4.60 4.18 13.47
CA PHE A 87 -4.05 4.61 14.76
C PHE A 87 -5.14 4.90 15.79
N TYR A 88 -6.26 5.48 15.37
CA TYR A 88 -7.41 5.67 16.24
C TYR A 88 -7.98 4.33 16.72
N ALA A 89 -8.07 3.33 15.83
CA ALA A 89 -8.51 1.97 16.18
C ALA A 89 -7.55 1.29 17.18
N LEU A 90 -6.23 1.43 16.95
CA LEU A 90 -5.19 0.86 17.80
C LEU A 90 -5.22 1.45 19.21
N LYS A 91 -5.37 2.77 19.34
CA LYS A 91 -5.57 3.40 20.65
C LYS A 91 -6.82 2.88 21.35
N GLY A 92 -7.89 2.61 20.59
CA GLY A 92 -9.12 2.04 21.11
C GLY A 92 -8.93 0.67 21.73
N VAL A 93 -8.28 -0.26 21.01
CA VAL A 93 -8.05 -1.61 21.54
C VAL A 93 -7.13 -1.60 22.77
N GLN A 94 -6.09 -0.76 22.77
CA GLN A 94 -5.19 -0.60 23.91
C GLN A 94 -5.90 -0.02 25.16
N ALA A 95 -6.92 0.82 24.96
CA ALA A 95 -7.74 1.38 26.04
C ALA A 95 -8.95 0.50 26.40
N GLY A 96 -9.08 -0.70 25.83
CA GLY A 96 -10.25 -1.57 26.01
C GLY A 96 -11.55 -1.04 25.37
N ASN A 97 -11.48 0.05 24.60
CA ASN A 97 -12.62 0.68 23.94
C ASN A 97 -12.94 -0.01 22.60
N GLN A 98 -13.87 -0.97 22.66
CA GLN A 98 -14.31 -1.74 21.50
C GLN A 98 -15.06 -0.91 20.45
N ILE A 99 -15.73 0.18 20.85
CA ILE A 99 -16.43 1.07 19.91
C ILE A 99 -15.40 1.79 19.05
N GLN A 100 -14.37 2.35 19.68
CA GLN A 100 -13.28 3.05 19.00
C GLN A 100 -12.53 2.13 18.03
N LEU A 101 -12.22 0.89 18.45
CA LEU A 101 -11.63 -0.13 17.57
C LEU A 101 -12.53 -0.40 16.35
N LYS A 102 -13.82 -0.69 16.54
CA LYS A 102 -14.74 -1.00 15.44
C LYS A 102 -14.90 0.15 14.46
N LEU A 103 -15.07 1.38 14.96
CA LEU A 103 -15.22 2.57 14.13
C LEU A 103 -13.93 2.91 13.39
N GLY A 104 -12.79 2.93 14.07
CA GLY A 104 -11.50 3.21 13.43
C GLY A 104 -11.16 2.19 12.33
N SER A 105 -11.36 0.90 12.60
CA SER A 105 -11.16 -0.16 11.60
C SER A 105 -12.15 -0.07 10.43
N LEU A 106 -13.40 0.32 10.67
CA LEU A 106 -14.39 0.53 9.61
C LEU A 106 -13.98 1.69 8.70
N VAL A 107 -13.59 2.83 9.28
CA VAL A 107 -13.15 4.00 8.52
C VAL A 107 -11.90 3.65 7.72
N ALA A 108 -10.91 2.98 8.31
CA ALA A 108 -9.71 2.54 7.59
C ALA A 108 -10.05 1.62 6.39
N PHE A 109 -11.00 0.69 6.56
CA PHE A 109 -11.50 -0.14 5.47
C PHE A 109 -12.17 0.69 4.36
N VAL A 110 -13.15 1.54 4.69
CA VAL A 110 -13.85 2.36 3.68
C VAL A 110 -12.87 3.25 2.92
N VAL A 111 -11.93 3.87 3.62
CA VAL A 111 -10.90 4.73 3.03
C VAL A 111 -9.98 3.95 2.08
N SER A 112 -9.61 2.71 2.42
CA SER A 112 -8.83 1.85 1.51
C SER A 112 -9.59 1.52 0.22
N VAL A 113 -10.92 1.33 0.30
CA VAL A 113 -11.79 1.09 -0.88
C VAL A 113 -11.87 2.34 -1.77
N VAL A 114 -11.94 3.52 -1.16
CA VAL A 114 -11.90 4.78 -1.91
C VAL A 114 -10.53 4.96 -2.59
N ALA A 115 -9.43 4.68 -1.89
CA ALA A 115 -8.07 4.80 -2.44
C ALA A 115 -7.88 3.91 -3.68
N ILE A 116 -8.31 2.65 -3.63
CA ILE A 116 -8.17 1.73 -4.78
C ILE A 116 -9.04 2.18 -5.96
N ALA A 117 -10.24 2.74 -5.72
CA ALA A 117 -11.10 3.27 -6.79
C ALA A 117 -10.45 4.47 -7.51
N TYR A 118 -9.85 5.40 -6.74
CA TYR A 118 -9.09 6.52 -7.31
C TYR A 118 -7.86 6.05 -8.10
N GLN A 119 -7.13 5.06 -7.57
CA GLN A 119 -5.98 4.49 -8.24
C GLN A 119 -6.38 3.79 -9.55
N PHE A 120 -7.48 3.03 -9.54
CA PHE A 120 -8.02 2.40 -10.74
C PHE A 120 -8.41 3.43 -11.79
N ASN A 121 -9.12 4.50 -11.39
CA ASN A 121 -9.50 5.57 -12.30
C ASN A 121 -8.27 6.22 -12.95
N THR A 122 -7.22 6.51 -12.17
CA THR A 122 -5.95 7.06 -12.67
C THR A 122 -5.33 6.19 -13.77
N ILE A 123 -5.34 4.86 -13.59
CA ILE A 123 -4.81 3.91 -14.56
C ILE A 123 -5.71 3.83 -15.81
N ALA A 124 -7.03 3.79 -15.60
CA ALA A 124 -8.02 3.61 -16.66
C ALA A 124 -8.20 4.86 -17.56
N THR A 125 -7.93 6.06 -17.06
CA THR A 125 -8.04 7.31 -17.82
C THR A 125 -6.71 7.80 -18.39
N ALA A 126 -5.62 7.05 -18.22
CA ALA A 126 -4.33 7.42 -18.79
C ALA A 126 -4.40 7.40 -20.34
N PRO A 127 -3.88 8.44 -21.03
CA PRO A 127 -4.06 8.61 -22.48
C PRO A 127 -3.05 7.82 -23.33
N PHE A 128 -2.36 6.84 -22.74
CA PHE A 128 -1.30 6.05 -23.38
C PHE A 128 -1.44 4.57 -22.99
N THR A 129 -0.65 3.72 -23.62
CA THR A 129 -0.60 2.27 -23.43
C THR A 129 0.82 1.84 -23.04
N PHE A 130 0.97 0.64 -22.46
CA PHE A 130 2.26 0.13 -21.95
C PHE A 130 3.42 0.17 -22.95
N SER A 131 3.14 0.14 -24.26
CA SER A 131 4.16 0.13 -25.32
C SER A 131 4.72 1.51 -25.67
N ASP A 132 4.20 2.59 -25.09
CA ASP A 132 4.49 3.96 -25.54
C ASP A 132 5.79 4.56 -24.96
N GLY A 133 6.70 3.71 -24.49
CA GLY A 133 8.06 4.07 -24.11
C GLY A 133 8.38 3.94 -22.61
N ALA A 134 9.59 4.39 -22.25
CA ALA A 134 10.15 4.19 -20.91
C ALA A 134 9.38 4.94 -19.82
N TYR A 135 9.02 6.22 -20.04
CA TYR A 135 8.23 6.99 -19.08
C TYR A 135 6.89 6.31 -18.75
N VAL A 136 6.15 5.90 -19.79
CA VAL A 136 4.85 5.24 -19.66
C VAL A 136 4.97 3.89 -18.95
N SER A 137 6.01 3.11 -19.29
CA SER A 137 6.30 1.85 -18.61
C SER A 137 6.55 2.05 -17.12
N CYS A 138 7.34 3.05 -16.74
CA CYS A 138 7.57 3.36 -15.34
C CYS A 138 6.32 3.92 -14.64
N PHE A 139 5.53 4.76 -15.31
CA PHE A 139 4.26 5.25 -14.78
C PHE A 139 3.31 4.08 -14.43
N TYR A 140 3.14 3.14 -15.35
CA TYR A 140 2.32 1.97 -15.10
C TYR A 140 2.91 1.07 -14.01
N LEU A 141 4.23 0.91 -13.98
CA LEU A 141 4.88 0.14 -12.93
C LEU A 141 4.58 0.71 -11.53
N PHE A 142 4.71 2.03 -11.33
CA PHE A 142 4.37 2.67 -10.06
C PHE A 142 2.89 2.56 -9.72
N THR A 143 2.01 2.89 -10.68
CA THR A 143 0.57 2.97 -10.43
C THR A 143 -0.06 1.60 -10.21
N ILE A 144 0.35 0.58 -10.96
CA ILE A 144 -0.14 -0.80 -10.82
C ILE A 144 0.40 -1.43 -9.55
N LEU A 145 1.68 -1.21 -9.21
CA LEU A 145 2.19 -1.70 -7.94
C LEU A 145 1.44 -1.09 -6.76
N ASN A 146 1.21 0.23 -6.80
CA ASN A 146 0.42 0.90 -5.77
C ASN A 146 -1.02 0.35 -5.73
N PHE A 147 -1.61 0.04 -6.89
CA PHE A 147 -2.93 -0.59 -6.98
C PHE A 147 -2.97 -1.97 -6.30
N VAL A 148 -1.99 -2.84 -6.57
CA VAL A 148 -1.88 -4.17 -5.93
C VAL A 148 -1.75 -4.03 -4.41
N HIS A 149 -0.91 -3.11 -3.97
CA HIS A 149 -0.71 -2.78 -2.56
C HIS A 149 -2.00 -2.27 -1.89
N LEU A 150 -2.76 -1.40 -2.56
CA LEU A 150 -4.05 -0.93 -2.08
C LEU A 150 -5.09 -2.06 -2.05
N ALA A 151 -5.09 -2.98 -3.01
CA ALA A 151 -5.96 -4.16 -3.00
C ALA A 151 -5.67 -5.06 -1.79
N LEU A 152 -4.39 -5.32 -1.49
CA LEU A 152 -3.99 -6.01 -0.27
C LEU A 152 -4.41 -5.24 0.98
N THR A 153 -4.33 -3.91 0.97
CA THR A 153 -4.77 -3.06 2.08
C THR A 153 -6.27 -3.15 2.32
N VAL A 154 -7.09 -3.19 1.27
CA VAL A 154 -8.55 -3.42 1.35
C VAL A 154 -8.82 -4.77 2.00
N PHE A 155 -8.15 -5.83 1.54
CA PHE A 155 -8.31 -7.17 2.08
C PHE A 155 -7.92 -7.25 3.57
N ILE A 156 -6.75 -6.72 3.93
CA ILE A 156 -6.26 -6.70 5.31
C ILE A 156 -7.18 -5.87 6.21
N SER A 157 -7.65 -4.71 5.73
CA SER A 157 -8.54 -3.82 6.50
C SER A 157 -9.93 -4.42 6.69
N LEU A 158 -10.46 -5.11 5.68
CA LEU A 158 -11.70 -5.89 5.79
C LEU A 158 -11.56 -6.99 6.85
N GLY A 159 -10.46 -7.74 6.81
CA GLY A 159 -10.13 -8.77 7.80
C GLY A 159 -10.06 -8.19 9.22
N ASN A 160 -9.34 -7.07 9.39
CA ASN A 160 -9.21 -6.38 10.67
C ASN A 160 -10.58 -5.91 11.20
N TRP A 161 -11.38 -5.26 10.37
CA TRP A 161 -12.71 -4.80 10.77
C TRP A 161 -13.67 -5.95 11.09
N ASN A 162 -13.65 -7.04 10.32
CA ASN A 162 -14.50 -8.19 10.58
C ASN A 162 -14.14 -8.85 11.92
N ARG A 163 -12.85 -9.03 12.20
CA ARG A 163 -12.37 -9.57 13.48
C ARG A 163 -12.69 -8.65 14.67
N ALA A 164 -12.57 -7.33 14.47
CA ALA A 164 -12.96 -6.33 15.47
C ALA A 164 -14.46 -6.38 15.80
N ARG A 165 -15.32 -6.55 14.80
CA ARG A 165 -16.78 -6.70 15.01
C ARG A 165 -17.13 -7.95 15.82
N LEU A 166 -16.44 -9.06 15.54
CA LEU A 166 -16.59 -10.34 16.23
C LEU A 166 -15.95 -10.36 17.64
N GLY A 167 -15.31 -9.27 18.08
CA GLY A 167 -14.69 -9.20 19.41
C GLY A 167 -13.44 -10.08 19.57
N LEU A 168 -12.79 -10.47 18.48
CA LEU A 168 -11.63 -11.38 18.52
C LEU A 168 -10.35 -10.72 19.04
N TYR A 169 -10.37 -9.41 19.29
CA TYR A 169 -9.24 -8.64 19.81
C TYR A 169 -9.35 -8.27 21.29
N ILE A 170 -10.31 -8.85 22.01
CA ILE A 170 -10.53 -8.53 23.44
C ILE A 170 -9.34 -8.98 24.30
N ASN A 171 -8.77 -10.15 24.00
CA ASN A 171 -7.70 -10.75 24.80
C ASN A 171 -6.31 -10.63 24.15
N ASP A 172 -6.26 -10.39 22.83
CA ASP A 172 -5.03 -10.34 22.06
C ASP A 172 -5.16 -9.38 20.88
N HIS A 173 -4.33 -8.34 20.85
CA HIS A 173 -4.34 -7.29 19.83
C HIS A 173 -3.05 -7.20 19.00
N TRP A 174 -2.13 -8.18 19.05
CA TRP A 174 -0.88 -8.10 18.27
C TRP A 174 -1.13 -8.02 16.75
N HIS A 175 -2.23 -8.60 16.28
CA HIS A 175 -2.64 -8.49 14.87
C HIS A 175 -2.90 -7.03 14.47
N VAL A 176 -3.56 -6.24 15.33
CA VAL A 176 -3.86 -4.82 15.06
C VAL A 176 -2.56 -4.01 15.02
N ASP A 177 -1.60 -4.37 15.87
CA ASP A 177 -0.24 -3.79 15.89
C ASP A 177 0.58 -4.14 14.65
N ILE A 178 0.45 -5.35 14.10
CA ILE A 178 1.11 -5.72 12.85
C ILE A 178 0.52 -4.96 11.67
N VAL A 179 -0.82 -4.82 11.61
CA VAL A 179 -1.50 -4.08 10.54
C VAL A 179 -1.08 -2.60 10.51
N ARG A 180 -0.64 -2.03 11.64
CA ARG A 180 -0.04 -0.68 11.67
C ARG A 180 1.20 -0.61 10.78
N ILE A 181 2.09 -1.61 10.83
CA ILE A 181 3.34 -1.61 10.05
C ILE A 181 3.00 -1.60 8.56
N TRP A 182 2.01 -2.40 8.15
CA TRP A 182 1.49 -2.40 6.79
C TRP A 182 0.96 -1.02 6.37
N TRP A 183 0.09 -0.39 7.17
CA TRP A 183 -0.46 0.95 6.85
C TRP A 183 0.61 2.04 6.72
N VAL A 184 1.64 2.01 7.56
CA VAL A 184 2.78 2.94 7.46
C VAL A 184 3.48 2.74 6.12
N TRP A 185 3.80 1.50 5.78
CA TRP A 185 4.45 1.20 4.51
C TRP A 185 3.60 1.59 3.30
N MET A 186 2.31 1.29 3.33
CA MET A 186 1.38 1.68 2.27
C MET A 186 1.40 3.18 1.99
N THR A 187 1.43 3.98 3.04
CA THR A 187 1.50 5.44 2.93
C THR A 187 2.84 5.88 2.34
N VAL A 188 3.94 5.29 2.81
CA VAL A 188 5.30 5.59 2.31
C VAL A 188 5.47 5.16 0.86
N SER A 189 5.05 3.95 0.49
CA SER A 189 5.14 3.43 -0.87
C SER A 189 4.35 4.29 -1.86
N SER A 190 3.12 4.67 -1.50
CA SER A 190 2.32 5.60 -2.31
C SER A 190 3.00 6.98 -2.44
N LEU A 191 3.58 7.49 -1.35
CA LEU A 191 4.34 8.75 -1.35
C LEU A 191 5.54 8.68 -2.29
N LEU A 192 6.31 7.59 -2.28
CA LEU A 192 7.47 7.41 -3.16
C LEU A 192 7.06 7.44 -4.64
N GLY A 193 5.95 6.78 -4.99
CA GLY A 193 5.40 6.83 -6.35
C GLY A 193 4.93 8.22 -6.75
N ALA A 194 4.19 8.91 -5.89
CA ALA A 194 3.72 10.28 -6.13
C ALA A 194 4.89 11.27 -6.27
N PHE A 195 5.93 11.11 -5.45
CA PHE A 195 7.16 11.88 -5.52
C PHE A 195 7.88 11.65 -6.84
N ALA A 196 8.13 10.40 -7.24
CA ALA A 196 8.81 10.09 -8.50
C ALA A 196 8.08 10.72 -9.70
N LEU A 197 6.75 10.54 -9.77
CA LEU A 197 5.92 11.09 -10.85
C LEU A 197 5.79 12.62 -10.84
N SER A 198 6.21 13.30 -9.77
CA SER A 198 6.27 14.76 -9.73
C SER A 198 7.46 15.34 -10.50
N TYR A 199 8.41 14.49 -10.87
CA TYR A 199 9.58 14.87 -11.68
C TYR A 199 9.60 14.08 -12.99
N PRO A 200 8.61 14.31 -13.88
CA PRO A 200 8.64 13.76 -15.22
C PRO A 200 9.86 14.25 -15.98
#